data_AF-A0A7W1FGY7-F1
#
_entry.id   AF-A0A7W1FGY7-F1
#
_cell.length_a   1.000
_cell.length_b   1.000
_cell.length_c   1.000
_cell.angle_alpha   90.00
_cell.angle_beta   90.00
_cell.angle_gamma   90.00
#
_symmetry.space_group_name_H-M   'P 1'
#
loop_
_entity.id
_entity.type
_entity.pdbx_description
1 polymer ?
#
loop_
_entity_poly.entity_id
_entity_poly.type
_entity_poly.pdbx_seq_one_letter_code
_entity_poly.pdbx_strand_id
1 'polypeptide(L)'
;KRLQLETTAGGGFLIPHRDFERFLISFSREKGKDTPVTEVSYGADWYANDKYKGERNFSLPKEWSAFVGHYRNDSPWIGSLRVVQLKGKLSIDGLLPLEAVDFNTFRLADKPQSPEWIAFLDVVGGKAMHLKFSGEDYWRVESK
;
A
#
# COMPACT_ATOMS: atom_id res chain seq x y z
N LYS A 1 -23.47 -9.19 -10.58
CA LYS A 1 -22.88 -10.52 -10.25
C LYS A 1 -22.23 -10.42 -8.88
N ARG A 2 -22.40 -11.42 -7.98
CA ARG A 2 -21.68 -11.45 -6.69
C ARG A 2 -20.32 -12.10 -6.90
N LEU A 3 -19.27 -11.57 -6.27
CA LEU A 3 -17.91 -12.12 -6.29
C LEU A 3 -17.60 -12.72 -4.91
N GLN A 4 -16.84 -13.81 -4.90
CA GLN A 4 -16.42 -14.47 -3.66
C GLN A 4 -15.19 -13.76 -3.08
N LEU A 5 -15.11 -13.71 -1.75
CA LEU A 5 -13.95 -13.23 -1.00
C LEU A 5 -13.28 -14.42 -0.31
N GLU A 6 -11.95 -14.46 -0.36
CA GLU A 6 -11.14 -15.45 0.34
C GLU A 6 -10.24 -14.74 1.36
N THR A 7 -10.26 -15.19 2.61
CA THR A 7 -9.42 -14.62 3.68
C THR A 7 -7.95 -14.97 3.47
N THR A 8 -7.06 -14.00 3.64
CA THR A 8 -5.61 -14.24 3.73
C THR A 8 -5.14 -14.24 5.18
N ALA A 9 -3.99 -14.86 5.45
CA ALA A 9 -3.40 -14.90 6.80
C ALA A 9 -3.11 -13.50 7.38
N GLY A 10 -2.93 -12.49 6.53
CA GLY A 10 -2.65 -11.10 6.91
C GLY A 10 -3.89 -10.23 7.19
N GLY A 11 -5.10 -10.80 7.18
CA GLY A 11 -6.35 -10.08 7.49
C GLY A 11 -6.99 -9.33 6.33
N GLY A 12 -6.41 -9.38 5.13
CA GLY A 12 -7.03 -8.93 3.89
C GLY A 12 -7.82 -10.05 3.20
N PHE A 13 -8.53 -9.69 2.14
CA PHE A 13 -9.27 -10.65 1.32
C PHE A 13 -8.82 -10.61 -0.13
N LEU A 14 -8.67 -11.79 -0.73
CA LEU A 14 -8.46 -11.96 -2.16
C LEU A 14 -9.82 -12.05 -2.86
N ILE A 15 -9.90 -11.49 -4.06
CA ILE A 15 -11.01 -11.71 -4.98
C ILE A 15 -10.43 -12.42 -6.21
N PRO A 16 -10.71 -13.73 -6.42
CA PRO A 16 -10.18 -14.48 -7.57
C PRO A 16 -10.93 -14.09 -8.86
N HIS A 17 -10.75 -12.84 -9.28
CA HIS A 17 -11.34 -12.23 -10.45
C HIS A 17 -10.30 -11.32 -11.09
N ARG A 18 -10.15 -11.41 -12.41
CA ARG A 18 -9.12 -10.68 -13.17
C ARG A 18 -9.11 -9.16 -12.90
N ASP A 19 -10.28 -8.59 -12.70
CA ASP A 19 -10.41 -7.14 -12.43
C ASP A 19 -9.99 -6.75 -11.00
N PHE A 20 -9.84 -7.71 -10.09
CA PHE A 20 -9.58 -7.48 -8.66
C PHE A 20 -8.33 -8.19 -8.12
N GLU A 21 -7.60 -8.94 -8.95
CA GLU A 21 -6.45 -9.76 -8.53
C GLU A 21 -5.19 -8.96 -8.12
N ARG A 22 -5.17 -7.64 -8.38
CA ARG A 22 -3.96 -6.81 -8.17
C ARG A 22 -3.65 -6.47 -6.72
N PHE A 23 -4.67 -6.33 -5.88
CA PHE A 23 -4.55 -5.93 -4.48
C PHE A 23 -5.49 -6.78 -3.63
N LEU A 24 -5.18 -6.92 -2.34
CA LEU A 24 -6.17 -7.41 -1.39
C LEU A 24 -7.17 -6.29 -1.09
N ILE A 25 -8.42 -6.68 -0.86
CA ILE A 25 -9.41 -5.78 -0.28
C ILE A 25 -9.29 -5.83 1.25
N SER A 26 -9.23 -4.67 1.89
CA SER A 26 -9.16 -4.54 3.35
C SER A 26 -10.41 -3.85 3.88
N PHE A 27 -10.96 -4.40 4.96
CA PHE A 27 -12.13 -3.85 5.64
C PHE A 27 -11.71 -3.31 7.01
N SER A 28 -11.97 -2.03 7.24
CA SER A 28 -11.64 -1.39 8.52
C SER A 28 -12.90 -1.01 9.30
N ARG A 29 -12.77 -1.07 10.61
CA ARG A 29 -13.81 -0.77 11.60
C ARG A 29 -13.26 0.29 12.55
N GLU A 30 -14.11 1.17 13.03
CA GLU A 30 -13.69 2.24 13.95
C GLU A 30 -13.25 1.68 15.32
N LYS A 31 -13.94 0.66 15.85
CA LYS A 31 -13.65 0.11 17.19
C LYS A 31 -13.86 -1.40 17.27
N GLY A 32 -12.77 -2.17 17.11
CA GLY A 32 -12.79 -3.62 17.35
C GLY A 32 -13.68 -4.43 16.41
N LYS A 33 -13.69 -5.75 16.60
CA LYS A 33 -14.34 -6.72 15.69
C LYS A 33 -15.86 -6.64 15.66
N ASP A 34 -16.49 -6.18 16.74
CA ASP A 34 -17.95 -6.20 16.93
C ASP A 34 -18.66 -4.93 16.42
N THR A 35 -17.92 -3.93 15.93
CA THR A 35 -18.52 -2.72 15.34
C THR A 35 -18.67 -2.85 13.83
N PRO A 36 -19.64 -2.17 13.20
CA PRO A 36 -19.80 -2.22 11.75
C PRO A 36 -18.53 -1.83 10.99
N VAL A 37 -18.34 -2.43 9.81
CA VAL A 37 -17.34 -1.94 8.84
C VAL A 37 -17.72 -0.52 8.42
N THR A 38 -16.75 0.38 8.48
CA THR A 38 -16.93 1.80 8.11
C THR A 38 -16.19 2.15 6.83
N GLU A 39 -15.15 1.39 6.49
CA GLU A 39 -14.26 1.70 5.38
C GLU A 39 -13.80 0.43 4.64
N VAL A 40 -13.51 0.60 3.37
CA VAL A 40 -12.94 -0.41 2.48
C VAL A 40 -11.78 0.22 1.71
N SER A 41 -10.66 -0.49 1.57
CA SER A 41 -9.58 -0.10 0.66
C SER A 41 -9.21 -1.21 -0.32
N TYR A 42 -8.78 -0.80 -1.50
CA TYR A 42 -8.29 -1.66 -2.58
C TYR A 42 -7.14 -0.93 -3.29
N GLY A 43 -5.89 -1.31 -2.98
CA GLY A 43 -4.72 -0.57 -3.47
C GLY A 43 -4.75 0.89 -3.01
N ALA A 44 -4.81 1.82 -3.96
CA ALA A 44 -4.92 3.27 -3.70
C ALA A 44 -6.37 3.73 -3.43
N ASP A 45 -7.36 2.92 -3.81
CA ASP A 45 -8.76 3.29 -3.69
C ASP A 45 -9.24 3.12 -2.25
N TRP A 46 -10.03 4.08 -1.79
CA TRP A 46 -10.61 4.08 -0.46
C TRP A 46 -12.06 4.56 -0.50
N TYR A 47 -12.92 3.82 0.19
CA TYR A 47 -14.34 4.07 0.26
C TYR A 47 -14.78 4.08 1.71
N ALA A 48 -15.58 5.07 2.09
CA ALA A 48 -16.13 5.19 3.43
C ALA A 48 -17.64 5.44 3.37
N ASN A 49 -18.37 4.77 4.25
CA ASN A 49 -19.82 4.98 4.38
C ASN A 49 -20.16 6.13 5.34
N ASP A 50 -21.45 6.38 5.56
CA ASP A 50 -21.95 7.48 6.41
C ASP A 50 -21.60 7.33 7.90
N LYS A 51 -21.22 6.11 8.31
CA LYS A 51 -20.78 5.83 9.68
C LYS A 51 -19.32 6.20 9.91
N TYR A 52 -18.53 6.41 8.87
CA TYR A 52 -17.14 6.85 9.01
C TYR A 52 -17.06 8.31 9.49
N LYS A 53 -16.36 8.54 10.60
CA LYS A 53 -16.19 9.84 11.26
C LYS A 53 -14.78 10.42 11.18
N GLY A 54 -13.84 9.73 10.53
CA GLY A 54 -12.46 10.21 10.40
C GLY A 54 -12.28 11.26 9.29
N GLU A 55 -11.02 11.63 9.08
CA GLU A 55 -10.61 12.57 8.04
C GLU A 55 -10.96 12.05 6.64
N ARG A 56 -11.43 12.93 5.75
CA ARG A 56 -11.79 12.58 4.37
C ARG A 56 -10.95 13.29 3.32
N ASN A 57 -10.22 14.32 3.73
CA ASN A 57 -9.35 15.09 2.86
C ASN A 57 -7.94 14.79 3.28
N PHE A 58 -7.17 14.20 2.38
CA PHE A 58 -5.78 13.84 2.66
C PHE A 58 -4.88 14.64 1.73
N SER A 59 -3.87 15.27 2.30
CA SER A 59 -2.84 15.95 1.51
C SER A 59 -1.51 15.22 1.67
N LEU A 60 -0.78 15.11 0.57
CA LEU A 60 0.53 14.50 0.52
C LEU A 60 1.50 15.45 -0.20
N PRO A 61 2.79 15.44 0.15
CA PRO A 61 3.82 16.08 -0.67
C PRO A 61 3.68 15.63 -2.13
N LYS A 62 3.66 16.59 -3.06
CA LYS A 62 3.45 16.30 -4.49
C LYS A 62 4.55 15.40 -5.05
N GLU A 63 5.75 15.54 -4.50
CA GLU A 63 6.95 14.80 -4.85
C GLU A 63 6.80 13.30 -4.58
N TRP A 64 5.97 12.89 -3.61
CA TRP A 64 5.72 11.48 -3.32
C TRP A 64 4.96 10.76 -4.42
N SER A 65 4.38 11.47 -5.39
CA SER A 65 3.87 10.86 -6.62
C SER A 65 4.96 10.12 -7.40
N ALA A 66 6.23 10.54 -7.28
CA ALA A 66 7.37 9.87 -7.90
C ALA A 66 7.61 8.47 -7.33
N PHE A 67 7.16 8.19 -6.12
CA PHE A 67 7.38 6.93 -5.40
C PHE A 67 6.27 5.90 -5.67
N VAL A 68 5.14 6.33 -6.22
CA VAL A 68 4.00 5.45 -6.56
C VAL A 68 4.32 4.62 -7.80
N GLY A 69 4.26 3.30 -7.69
CA GLY A 69 4.58 2.40 -8.80
C GLY A 69 4.64 0.94 -8.42
N HIS A 70 4.94 0.09 -9.41
CA HIS A 70 5.20 -1.33 -9.24
C HIS A 70 6.70 -1.57 -9.29
N TYR A 71 7.24 -2.18 -8.23
CA TYR A 71 8.65 -2.46 -8.05
C TYR A 71 8.84 -3.98 -7.97
N ARG A 72 9.78 -4.51 -8.76
CA ARG A 72 10.06 -5.94 -8.86
C ARG A 72 11.50 -6.23 -8.46
N ASN A 73 11.67 -7.22 -7.60
CA ASN A 73 12.96 -7.80 -7.31
C ASN A 73 13.20 -8.99 -8.27
N ASP A 74 14.45 -9.21 -8.66
CA ASP A 74 14.81 -10.26 -9.62
C ASP A 74 14.80 -11.66 -8.99
N SER A 75 14.79 -11.76 -7.66
CA SER A 75 14.66 -13.02 -6.94
C SER A 75 13.27 -13.63 -7.16
N PRO A 76 13.20 -14.91 -7.57
CA PRO A 76 11.92 -15.61 -7.75
C PRO A 76 11.16 -15.83 -6.43
N TRP A 77 11.82 -15.65 -5.28
CA TRP A 77 11.24 -15.89 -3.95
C TRP A 77 10.68 -14.63 -3.29
N ILE A 78 11.17 -13.46 -3.69
CA ILE A 78 10.75 -12.17 -3.12
C ILE A 78 9.60 -11.58 -3.94
N GLY A 79 9.71 -11.64 -5.27
CA GLY A 79 8.64 -11.22 -6.16
C GLY A 79 8.57 -9.70 -6.33
N SER A 80 7.40 -9.12 -6.11
CA SER A 80 7.15 -7.70 -6.41
C SER A 80 6.22 -7.07 -5.40
N LEU A 81 6.32 -5.76 -5.26
CA LEU A 81 5.45 -4.95 -4.43
C LEU A 81 4.97 -3.72 -5.19
N ARG A 82 3.85 -3.15 -4.75
CA ARG A 82 3.35 -1.88 -5.27
C ARG A 82 3.34 -0.84 -4.17
N VAL A 83 3.78 0.37 -4.49
CA VAL A 83 3.66 1.52 -3.61
C VAL A 83 2.50 2.36 -4.11
N VAL A 84 1.55 2.63 -3.23
CA VAL A 84 0.34 3.42 -3.51
C VAL A 84 0.18 4.55 -2.50
N GLN A 85 -0.57 5.58 -2.86
CA GLN A 85 -1.05 6.59 -1.92
C GLN A 85 -2.39 6.13 -1.36
N LEU A 86 -2.49 6.04 -0.04
CA LEU A 86 -3.72 5.63 0.64
C LEU A 86 -3.89 6.45 1.91
N LYS A 87 -5.01 7.18 2.02
CA LYS A 87 -5.38 7.99 3.20
C LYS A 87 -4.25 8.89 3.73
N GLY A 88 -3.59 9.62 2.85
CA GLY A 88 -2.55 10.59 3.25
C GLY A 88 -1.23 9.95 3.65
N LYS A 89 -0.96 8.72 3.23
CA LYS A 89 0.32 8.03 3.41
C LYS A 89 0.72 7.28 2.14
N LEU A 90 1.99 6.93 2.03
CA LEU A 90 2.41 5.85 1.15
C LEU A 90 2.13 4.50 1.83
N SER A 91 1.81 3.49 1.04
CA SER A 91 1.50 2.14 1.52
C SER A 91 2.02 1.09 0.55
N ILE A 92 2.58 0.00 1.09
CA ILE A 92 2.92 -1.19 0.32
C ILE A 92 1.64 -2.03 0.12
N ASP A 93 1.31 -2.28 -1.14
CA ASP A 93 0.16 -3.03 -1.64
C ASP A 93 -1.20 -2.54 -1.10
N GLY A 94 -1.26 -1.29 -0.63
CA GLY A 94 -2.46 -0.71 -0.01
C GLY A 94 -2.78 -1.28 1.37
N LEU A 95 -1.83 -1.98 2.00
CA LEU A 95 -2.01 -2.66 3.28
C LEU A 95 -1.05 -2.17 4.35
N LEU A 96 0.23 -2.03 4.00
CA LEU A 96 1.30 -1.75 4.94
C LEU A 96 1.72 -0.28 4.86
N PRO A 97 1.26 0.58 5.78
CA PRO A 97 1.55 2.01 5.73
C PRO A 97 3.04 2.30 5.96
N LEU A 98 3.51 3.34 5.29
CA LEU A 98 4.87 3.87 5.41
C LEU A 98 4.84 5.20 6.16
N GLU A 99 5.78 5.35 7.08
CA GLU A 99 5.98 6.59 7.85
C GLU A 99 7.28 7.27 7.41
N ALA A 100 7.17 8.50 6.93
CA ALA A 100 8.33 9.26 6.48
C ALA A 100 9.32 9.49 7.63
N VAL A 101 10.59 9.19 7.36
CA VAL A 101 11.73 9.52 8.22
C VAL A 101 12.49 10.70 7.62
N ASP A 102 12.61 10.69 6.29
CA ASP A 102 13.17 11.77 5.47
C ASP A 102 12.39 11.84 4.15
N PHE A 103 12.82 12.69 3.21
CA PHE A 103 12.15 12.95 1.94
C PHE A 103 11.85 11.67 1.13
N ASN A 104 12.83 10.78 0.98
CA ASN A 104 12.74 9.55 0.18
C ASN A 104 12.88 8.27 1.00
N THR A 105 12.93 8.37 2.34
CA THR A 105 13.17 7.24 3.24
C THR A 105 12.05 7.12 4.26
N PHE A 106 11.51 5.92 4.41
CA PHE A 106 10.35 5.64 5.23
C PHE A 106 10.58 4.40 6.08
N ARG A 107 9.96 4.34 7.26
CA ARG A 107 9.85 3.11 8.04
C ARG A 107 8.52 2.40 7.75
N LEU A 108 8.49 1.10 8.00
CA LEU A 108 7.24 0.36 8.06
C LEU A 108 6.48 0.70 9.34
N ALA A 109 5.19 1.01 9.21
CA ALA A 109 4.32 1.37 10.33
C ALA A 109 3.39 0.22 10.75
N ASP A 110 3.83 -1.04 10.60
CA ASP A 110 3.14 -2.21 11.14
C ASP A 110 3.35 -2.35 12.66
N LYS A 111 4.53 -1.96 13.15
CA LYS A 111 4.93 -2.07 14.56
C LYS A 111 5.68 -0.82 15.01
N PRO A 112 5.48 -0.32 16.24
CA PRO A 112 6.15 0.89 16.74
C PRO A 112 7.68 0.85 16.69
N GLN A 113 8.29 -0.34 16.71
CA GLN A 113 9.74 -0.55 16.78
C GLN A 113 10.27 -1.35 15.59
N SER A 114 9.59 -1.28 14.44
CA SER A 114 10.06 -1.98 13.24
C SER A 114 11.43 -1.44 12.80
N PRO A 115 12.47 -2.29 12.67
CA PRO A 115 13.77 -1.86 12.15
C PRO A 115 13.79 -1.76 10.63
N GLU A 116 12.67 -2.08 9.96
CA GLU A 116 12.57 -2.19 8.51
C GLU A 116 12.29 -0.85 7.83
N TRP A 117 13.14 -0.52 6.86
CA TRP A 117 13.15 0.77 6.17
C TRP A 117 13.04 0.54 4.67
N ILE A 118 12.43 1.50 3.99
CA ILE A 118 12.30 1.55 2.55
C ILE A 118 12.81 2.89 2.04
N ALA A 119 13.64 2.87 1.00
CA ALA A 119 14.21 4.05 0.39
C ALA A 119 13.93 4.08 -1.12
N PHE A 120 13.52 5.24 -1.62
CA PHE A 120 13.28 5.47 -3.05
C PHE A 120 14.49 6.18 -3.66
N LEU A 121 15.04 5.58 -4.71
CA LEU A 121 16.29 5.98 -5.34
C LEU A 121 16.07 6.26 -6.83
N ASP A 122 17.06 6.89 -7.45
CA ASP A 122 17.16 7.06 -8.91
C ASP A 122 15.88 7.66 -9.54
N VAL A 123 15.51 8.87 -9.09
CA VAL A 123 14.34 9.58 -9.64
C VAL A 123 14.68 10.14 -11.02
N VAL A 124 14.09 9.54 -12.06
CA VAL A 124 14.26 9.95 -13.46
C VAL A 124 12.90 10.25 -14.06
N GLY A 125 12.76 11.41 -14.72
CA GLY A 125 11.48 11.81 -15.33
C GLY A 125 10.32 11.90 -14.33
N GLY A 126 10.62 12.26 -13.07
CA GLY A 126 9.63 12.35 -12.00
C GLY A 126 9.15 11.00 -11.45
N LYS A 127 9.88 9.91 -11.70
CA LYS A 127 9.57 8.56 -11.20
C LYS A 127 10.82 7.95 -10.57
N ALA A 128 10.70 7.45 -9.33
CA ALA A 128 11.74 6.64 -8.71
C ALA A 128 11.84 5.31 -9.44
N MET A 129 13.01 5.03 -10.03
CA MET A 129 13.26 3.82 -10.82
C MET A 129 13.77 2.65 -9.98
N HIS A 130 14.18 2.92 -8.74
CA HIS A 130 14.80 1.97 -7.85
C HIS A 130 14.25 2.16 -6.43
N LEU A 131 14.03 1.04 -5.74
CA LEU A 131 13.55 0.98 -4.36
C LEU A 131 14.40 -0.02 -3.60
N LYS A 132 14.90 0.37 -2.44
CA LYS A 132 15.61 -0.52 -1.52
C LYS A 132 14.72 -0.82 -0.33
N PHE A 133 14.46 -2.09 -0.06
CA PHE A 133 13.61 -2.53 1.06
C PHE A 133 14.23 -3.75 1.74
N SER A 134 14.45 -3.68 3.05
CA SER A 134 15.10 -4.76 3.82
C SER A 134 16.47 -5.19 3.28
N GLY A 135 17.20 -4.26 2.65
CA GLY A 135 18.49 -4.52 1.99
C GLY A 135 18.40 -5.00 0.54
N GLU A 136 17.21 -5.43 0.10
CA GLU A 136 16.93 -5.93 -1.24
C GLU A 136 16.62 -4.80 -2.22
N ASP A 137 17.11 -4.93 -3.44
CA ASP A 137 16.89 -3.95 -4.51
C ASP A 137 15.69 -4.36 -5.37
N TYR A 138 14.84 -3.39 -5.69
CA TYR A 138 13.67 -3.56 -6.55
C TYR A 138 13.69 -2.50 -7.65
N TRP A 139 13.45 -2.94 -8.87
CA TRP A 139 13.40 -2.06 -10.03
C TRP A 139 11.96 -1.72 -10.38
N ARG A 140 11.71 -0.45 -10.70
CA ARG A 140 10.40 -0.04 -11.22
C ARG A 140 10.16 -0.75 -12.55
N VAL A 141 8.99 -1.36 -12.67
CA VAL A 141 8.50 -1.97 -13.92
C VAL A 141 7.23 -1.27 -14.39
N GLU A 142 6.99 -1.29 -15.69
CA GLU A 142 5.73 -0.81 -16.22
C GLU A 142 4.58 -1.72 -15.78
N SER A 143 3.54 -1.09 -15.23
CA SER A 143 2.31 -1.78 -14.88
C SER A 143 1.48 -1.94 -16.17
N LYS A 144 1.02 -3.16 -16.49
CA LYS A 144 -0.03 -3.37 -17.50
C LYS A 144 -1.43 -3.06 -16.95
#